data_AF-A0A5C6TT37-F1
#
_entry.id   AF-A0A5C6TT37-F1
#
_cell.length_a   1.000
_cell.length_b   1.000
_cell.length_c   1.000
_cell.angle_alpha   90.00
_cell.angle_beta   90.00
_cell.angle_gamma   90.00
#
_symmetry.space_group_name_H-M   'P 1'
#
loop_
_entity.id
_entity.type
_entity.pdbx_description
1 polymer ?
#
loop_
_entity_poly.entity_id
_entity_poly.type
_entity_poly.pdbx_seq_one_letter_code
_entity_poly.pdbx_strand_id
1 'polypeptide(L)' 'MPAASTPKKAFPLRVEPALWAALERTAAADFRSVNAEIEVLLREALARRGVKVAAPEQRPRGRPRKDQA' A
#
# COMPACT_ATOMS: atom_id res chain seq x y z
N MET A 1 1.24 -6.78 24.89
CA MET A 1 0.64 -7.42 23.70
C MET A 1 1.49 -7.07 22.49
N PRO A 2 2.08 -8.04 21.76
CA PRO A 2 2.83 -7.72 20.55
C PRO A 2 1.84 -7.31 19.46
N ALA A 3 1.96 -6.08 18.95
CA ALA A 3 1.23 -5.65 17.77
C ALA A 3 1.84 -6.38 16.57
N ALA A 4 1.26 -7.51 16.19
CA ALA A 4 1.68 -8.27 15.02
C ALA A 4 1.41 -7.42 13.78
N SER A 5 2.47 -6.88 13.20
CA SER A 5 2.38 -6.15 11.95
C SER A 5 2.04 -7.18 10.86
N THR A 6 0.80 -7.19 10.34
CA THR A 6 0.44 -8.12 9.26
C THR A 6 1.43 -7.94 8.11
N PRO A 7 2.25 -8.94 7.78
CA PRO A 7 3.33 -8.77 6.81
C PRO A 7 2.74 -8.35 5.45
N LYS A 8 3.29 -7.27 4.88
CA LYS A 8 2.91 -6.86 3.52
C LYS A 8 3.38 -7.95 2.57
N LYS A 9 2.48 -8.45 1.74
CA LYS A 9 2.82 -9.45 0.72
C LYS A 9 3.66 -8.77 -0.36
N ALA A 10 4.95 -9.12 -0.45
CA ALA A 10 5.78 -8.75 -1.58
C ALA A 10 5.41 -9.64 -2.77
N PHE A 11 5.10 -9.03 -3.91
CA PHE A 11 4.80 -9.75 -5.14
C PHE A 11 5.43 -9.03 -6.33
N PRO A 12 6.03 -9.76 -7.29
CA PRO A 12 6.50 -9.15 -8.52
C PRO A 12 5.30 -8.73 -9.37
N LEU A 13 5.16 -7.44 -9.62
CA LEU A 13 4.12 -6.88 -10.46
C LEU A 13 4.69 -6.57 -11.85
N ARG A 14 4.05 -7.08 -12.90
CA ARG A 14 4.37 -6.69 -14.28
C ARG A 14 3.49 -5.50 -14.67
N VAL A 15 4.11 -4.37 -14.98
CA VAL A 15 3.44 -3.13 -15.37
C VAL A 15 4.09 -2.61 -16.64
N GLU A 16 3.29 -2.05 -17.53
CA GLU A 16 3.79 -1.37 -18.72
C GLU A 16 4.49 -0.04 -18.31
N PRO A 17 5.62 0.33 -18.94
CA PRO A 17 6.41 1.50 -18.54
C PRO A 17 5.65 2.84 -18.51
N ALA A 18 4.78 3.13 -19.48
CA ALA A 18 4.01 4.37 -19.49
C ALA A 18 2.99 4.42 -18.36
N LEU A 19 2.37 3.28 -18.02
CA LEU A 19 1.52 3.17 -16.83
C LEU A 19 2.32 3.38 -15.53
N TRP A 20 3.53 2.82 -15.43
CA TRP A 20 4.39 3.06 -14.27
C TRP A 20 4.73 4.54 -14.10
N ALA A 21 5.10 5.22 -15.20
CA ALA A 21 5.36 6.65 -15.18
C ALA A 21 4.14 7.48 -14.75
N ALA A 22 2.93 7.05 -15.11
CA ALA A 22 1.70 7.70 -14.65
C ALA A 22 1.50 7.52 -13.14
N LEU A 23 1.73 6.31 -12.61
CA LEU A 23 1.67 6.05 -11.16
C LEU A 23 2.67 6.89 -10.39
N GLU A 24 3.90 7.05 -10.89
CA GLU A 24 4.92 7.89 -10.26
C GLU A 24 4.50 9.36 -10.18
N ARG A 25 3.93 9.91 -11.26
CA ARG A 25 3.43 11.30 -11.29
C ARG A 25 2.28 11.51 -10.31
N THR A 26 1.30 10.60 -10.27
CA THR A 26 0.16 10.71 -9.35
C THR A 26 0.62 10.57 -7.90
N ALA A 27 1.49 9.60 -7.60
CA ALA A 27 2.03 9.43 -6.26
C ALA A 27 2.81 10.66 -5.77
N ALA A 28 3.58 11.29 -6.67
CA ALA A 28 4.30 12.53 -6.37
C ALA A 28 3.34 13.70 -6.08
N ALA A 29 2.25 13.83 -6.84
CA ALA A 29 1.23 14.85 -6.62
C ALA A 29 0.53 14.69 -5.26
N ASP A 30 0.33 13.46 -4.81
CA ASP A 30 -0.34 13.14 -3.55
C ASP A 30 0.60 13.03 -2.34
N PHE A 31 1.90 13.33 -2.50
CA PHE A 31 2.94 13.17 -1.47
C PHE A 31 2.98 11.76 -0.87
N ARG A 32 2.74 10.74 -1.71
CA ARG A 32 2.74 9.32 -1.34
C ARG A 32 3.90 8.59 -2.00
N SER A 33 4.29 7.45 -1.40
CA SER A 33 5.12 6.49 -2.14
C SER A 33 4.30 5.81 -3.23
N VAL A 34 4.94 5.38 -4.31
CA VAL A 34 4.27 4.66 -5.41
C VAL A 34 3.51 3.42 -4.91
N ASN A 35 4.08 2.69 -3.93
CA ASN A 35 3.41 1.54 -3.32
C ASN A 35 2.15 1.93 -2.54
N ALA A 36 2.16 3.07 -1.85
CA ALA A 36 0.98 3.56 -1.15
C ALA A 36 -0.11 4.02 -2.14
N GLU A 37 0.29 4.66 -3.23
CA GLU A 37 -0.61 5.07 -4.30
C GLU A 37 -1.28 3.88 -4.98
N ILE A 38 -0.50 2.83 -5.30
CA ILE A 38 -1.04 1.57 -5.84
C ILE A 38 -2.09 0.96 -4.88
N GLU A 39 -1.84 0.98 -3.57
CA GLU A 39 -2.79 0.45 -2.60
C GLU A 39 -4.12 1.23 -2.59
N VAL A 40 -4.06 2.57 -2.67
CA VAL A 40 -5.25 3.43 -2.77
C VAL A 40 -6.04 3.10 -4.03
N LEU A 41 -5.40 3.12 -5.19
CA LEU A 41 -6.05 2.85 -6.48
C LEU A 41 -6.68 1.45 -6.53
N LEU A 42 -6.02 0.44 -5.96
CA LEU A 42 -6.58 -0.91 -5.87
C LEU A 42 -7.81 -0.96 -4.97
N ARG A 43 -7.79 -0.29 -3.81
CA ARG A 43 -8.96 -0.22 -2.92
C ARG A 43 -10.13 0.49 -3.58
N GLU A 44 -9.88 1.59 -4.27
CA GLU A 44 -10.91 2.31 -5.03
C GLU A 44 -11.49 1.46 -6.16
N ALA A 45 -10.65 0.78 -6.94
CA ALA A 45 -11.10 -0.11 -8.01
C ALA A 45 -11.95 -1.28 -7.49
N LEU A 46 -11.58 -1.86 -6.34
CA LEU A 46 -12.36 -2.90 -5.67
C LEU A 46 -13.69 -2.37 -5.14
N ALA A 47 -13.69 -1.19 -4.51
CA ALA A 47 -14.90 -0.54 -4.01
C ALA A 47 -15.89 -0.22 -5.15
N ARG A 48 -15.40 0.27 -6.30
CA ARG A 48 -16.21 0.50 -7.51
C ARG A 48 -16.85 -0.78 -8.06
N ARG A 49 -16.26 -1.95 -7.76
CA ARG A 49 -16.80 -3.28 -8.09
C ARG A 49 -17.68 -3.87 -6.99
N GLY A 50 -17.92 -3.13 -5.90
CA GLY A 50 -18.69 -3.59 -4.74
C GLY A 50 -17.92 -4.53 -3.79
N VAL A 51 -16.61 -4.69 -3.98
CA VAL A 51 -15.77 -5.53 -3.11
C VAL A 51 -15.30 -4.71 -1.91
N LYS A 52 -15.77 -5.07 -0.71
CA LYS A 52 -15.38 -4.40 0.55
C LYS A 52 -14.03 -4.93 1.04
N VAL A 53 -13.06 -4.04 1.19
CA VAL A 53 -11.77 -4.34 1.82
C VAL A 53 -11.79 -3.80 3.25
N ALA A 54 -11.39 -4.61 4.22
CA ALA A 54 -11.30 -4.18 5.62
C ALA A 54 -10.36 -2.97 5.77
N ALA A 55 -10.65 -2.12 6.77
CA ALA A 55 -9.80 -1.00 7.12
C ALA A 55 -8.39 -1.51 7.49
N PRO A 56 -7.32 -0.82 7.07
CA PRO A 56 -5.97 -1.21 7.45
C PRO A 56 -5.83 -1.14 8.97
N GLU A 57 -5.20 -2.17 9.55
CA GLU A 57 -4.87 -2.16 10.97
C GLU A 57 -3.90 -1.00 11.26
N GLN A 58 -4.30 -0.09 12.15
CA GLN A 58 -3.52 1.10 12.46
C GLN A 58 -2.20 0.68 13.12
N ARG A 59 -1.10 0.75 12.36
CA ARG A 59 0.21 0.49 12.94
C ARG A 59 0.58 1.66 13.86
N PRO A 60 1.00 1.39 15.12
CA PRO A 60 1.52 2.43 15.98
C PRO A 60 2.71 3.11 15.30
N ARG A 61 2.69 4.44 15.28
CA ARG A 61 3.79 5.25 14.72
C ARG A 61 5.04 5.05 15.59
N GLY A 62 6.11 4.55 15.01
CA GLY A 62 7.38 4.35 15.71
C GLY A 62 8.26 3.30 15.05
N ARG A 63 9.58 3.36 15.31
CA ARG A 63 10.52 2.31 14.89
C ARG A 63 10.17 1.01 15.64
N PRO A 64 9.97 -0.13 14.95
CA PRO A 64 9.89 -1.42 15.62
C PRO A 64 11.13 -1.66 16.47
N ARG A 65 10.98 -2.12 17.72
CA ARG A 65 12.11 -2.51 18.56
C ARG A 65 12.92 -3.59 17.84
N LYS A 66 14.26 -3.51 17.94
CA LYS A 66 15.23 -4.30 17.16
C LYS A 66 15.13 -5.82 17.39
N ASP A 67 14.32 -6.26 18.35
CA ASP A 67 14.29 -7.63 18.88
C ASP A 67 13.15 -8.49 18.31
N GLN A 68 12.51 -8.06 17.22
CA GLN A 68 11.39 -8.78 16.59
C GLN A 68 11.62 -8.93 15.07
N ALA A 69 12.71 -9.59 14.69
CA ALA A 69 12.97 -10.07 13.33
C ALA A 69 12.89 -11.60 13.32
#